data_AF-A0A7S2YW90-F1
#
_entry.id   AF-A0A7S2YW90-F1
#
_cell.length_a   1.000
_cell.length_b   1.000
_cell.length_c   1.000
_cell.angle_alpha   90.00
_cell.angle_beta   90.00
_cell.angle_gamma   90.00
#
_symmetry.space_group_name_H-M   'P 1'
#
loop_
_entity.id
_entity.type
_entity.pdbx_description
1 polymer ?
#
loop_
_entity_poly.entity_id
_entity_poly.type
_entity_poly.pdbx_seq_one_letter_code
_entity_poly.pdbx_strand_id
1 'polypeptide(L)'
;MGKAKKTRKFAEVKRVISRRDALASAAASSNPRNPNSVTSVTARRTAAHLASRKGASSGLGAGAEAGAGGDVRRVASTPASMFFRHNTALGPPYQIIVDTNFINFSIRNKLDIVQAAMDCLCAQVTICVPEPVIAELEKLGQKYRLALRTAKDPRFERLPAVTKGNYADDDIVERVTQHRCYIVATCDRELRRRMRKIVGVPIMYIKSHRFSIERLPEATLGNAPAM
;
A
#
# COMPACT_ATOMS: atom_id res chain seq x y z
N MET A 1 -54.03 18.57 -61.53
CA MET A 1 -52.56 18.76 -61.47
C MET A 1 -51.99 17.91 -60.34
N GLY A 2 -51.25 16.84 -60.65
CA GLY A 2 -50.67 15.94 -59.66
C GLY A 2 -49.39 16.53 -59.04
N LYS A 3 -49.29 16.56 -57.70
CA LYS A 3 -48.13 17.11 -56.97
C LYS A 3 -46.87 16.27 -57.25
N ALA A 4 -45.72 16.94 -57.37
CA ALA A 4 -44.43 16.31 -57.61
C ALA A 4 -44.06 15.31 -56.50
N LYS A 5 -43.58 14.12 -56.89
CA LYS A 5 -43.20 13.06 -55.94
C LYS A 5 -41.88 13.38 -55.27
N LYS A 6 -41.79 13.13 -53.96
CA LYS A 6 -40.57 13.35 -53.16
C LYS A 6 -39.46 12.39 -53.61
N THR A 7 -38.29 12.92 -53.93
CA THR A 7 -37.13 12.14 -54.38
C THR A 7 -36.48 11.41 -53.21
N ARG A 8 -36.08 10.15 -53.43
CA ARG A 8 -35.38 9.32 -52.43
C ARG A 8 -33.90 9.71 -52.34
N LYS A 9 -33.28 9.57 -51.16
CA LYS A 9 -31.84 9.80 -51.02
C LYS A 9 -31.05 8.59 -51.54
N PHE A 10 -29.89 8.84 -52.12
CA PHE A 10 -28.94 7.78 -52.49
C PHE A 10 -28.23 7.24 -51.24
N ALA A 11 -27.90 5.94 -51.22
CA ALA A 11 -27.18 5.25 -50.13
C ALA A 11 -27.86 5.30 -48.74
N GLU A 12 -29.19 5.20 -48.69
CA GLU A 12 -29.89 5.00 -47.42
C GLU A 12 -29.55 3.63 -46.82
N VAL A 13 -28.94 3.63 -45.64
CA VAL A 13 -28.62 2.43 -44.85
C VAL A 13 -29.51 2.34 -43.62
N LYS A 14 -29.77 1.11 -43.18
CA LYS A 14 -30.49 0.85 -41.93
C LYS A 14 -29.72 1.47 -40.77
N ARG A 15 -30.40 2.17 -39.87
CA ARG A 15 -29.77 2.73 -38.66
C ARG A 15 -29.25 1.57 -37.78
N VAL A 16 -27.97 1.58 -37.49
CA VAL A 16 -27.30 0.63 -36.59
C VAL A 16 -26.74 1.42 -35.41
N ILE A 17 -26.79 0.83 -34.21
CA ILE A 17 -26.25 1.44 -32.98
C ILE A 17 -24.76 1.72 -33.18
N SER A 18 -24.37 2.97 -32.96
CA SER A 18 -23.00 3.43 -33.16
C SER A 18 -22.16 3.17 -31.91
N ARG A 19 -20.86 2.96 -32.08
CA ARG A 19 -19.93 2.83 -30.93
C ARG A 19 -19.78 4.13 -30.12
N ARG A 20 -20.26 5.26 -30.66
CA ARG A 20 -20.27 6.57 -30.02
C ARG A 20 -21.62 6.90 -29.39
N ASP A 21 -22.58 5.97 -29.43
CA ASP A 21 -23.87 6.18 -28.78
C ASP A 21 -23.65 6.21 -27.27
N ALA A 22 -24.17 7.27 -26.62
CA ALA A 22 -24.00 7.52 -25.19
C ALA A 22 -24.45 6.32 -24.32
N LEU A 23 -25.42 5.54 -24.80
CA LEU A 23 -25.92 4.32 -24.16
C LEU A 23 -24.88 3.18 -24.17
N ALA A 24 -24.06 3.08 -25.23
CA ALA A 24 -22.99 2.09 -25.34
C ALA A 24 -21.74 2.53 -24.56
N SER A 25 -21.43 3.84 -24.53
CA SER A 25 -20.33 4.37 -23.72
C SER A 25 -20.60 4.25 -22.21
N ALA A 26 -21.85 4.39 -21.77
CA ALA A 26 -22.24 4.20 -20.37
C ALA A 26 -22.01 2.77 -19.86
N ALA A 27 -22.08 1.76 -20.75
CA ALA A 27 -21.78 0.37 -20.40
C ALA A 27 -20.28 0.10 -20.21
N ALA A 28 -19.40 0.93 -20.81
CA ALA A 28 -17.95 0.83 -20.65
C ALA A 28 -17.41 1.72 -19.51
N SER A 29 -18.16 2.76 -19.10
CA SER A 29 -17.76 3.70 -18.06
C SER A 29 -18.53 3.52 -16.73
N SER A 30 -19.34 2.48 -16.58
CA SER A 30 -20.04 2.22 -15.32
C SER A 30 -19.07 1.66 -14.27
N ASN A 31 -18.89 2.46 -13.21
CA ASN A 31 -18.12 2.13 -12.03
C ASN A 31 -18.61 0.81 -11.42
N PRO A 32 -17.78 -0.22 -11.22
CA PRO A 32 -18.20 -1.55 -10.75
C PRO A 32 -18.66 -1.61 -9.28
N ARG A 33 -18.95 -0.47 -8.65
CA ARG A 33 -19.33 -0.35 -7.22
C ARG A 33 -20.79 0.06 -6.99
N ASN A 34 -21.69 -0.12 -7.95
CA ASN A 34 -23.12 0.10 -7.71
C ASN A 34 -23.86 -1.25 -7.52
N PRO A 35 -24.30 -1.60 -6.30
CA PRO A 35 -24.93 -2.90 -6.03
C PRO A 35 -26.36 -3.05 -6.58
N ASN A 36 -26.93 -2.04 -7.25
CA ASN A 36 -28.32 -2.09 -7.74
C ASN A 36 -28.50 -2.32 -9.26
N SER A 37 -27.47 -2.68 -10.03
CA SER A 37 -27.67 -3.00 -11.46
C SER A 37 -27.99 -4.49 -11.66
N VAL A 38 -29.28 -4.80 -11.70
CA VAL A 38 -29.79 -6.13 -12.04
C VAL A 38 -29.69 -6.35 -13.54
N THR A 39 -28.56 -6.89 -14.03
CA THR A 39 -28.53 -7.64 -15.30
C THR A 39 -27.45 -8.70 -15.26
N SER A 40 -27.90 -9.87 -14.87
CA SER A 40 -27.20 -11.14 -14.80
C SER A 40 -27.12 -11.83 -16.19
N VAL A 41 -26.00 -12.50 -16.43
CA VAL A 41 -25.89 -13.84 -17.06
C VAL A 41 -25.51 -14.03 -18.55
N THR A 42 -25.58 -13.06 -19.47
CA THR A 42 -25.42 -13.40 -20.93
C THR A 42 -24.13 -12.93 -21.64
N ALA A 43 -23.03 -12.64 -20.94
CA ALA A 43 -21.78 -12.18 -21.59
C ALA A 43 -20.51 -12.94 -21.15
N ARG A 44 -20.62 -14.24 -20.88
CA ARG A 44 -19.48 -15.09 -20.44
C ARG A 44 -18.76 -15.87 -21.55
N ARG A 45 -19.00 -15.64 -22.85
CA ARG A 45 -18.49 -16.55 -23.90
C ARG A 45 -17.57 -16.01 -24.99
N THR A 46 -17.18 -14.74 -25.03
CA THR A 46 -16.34 -14.21 -26.12
C THR A 46 -15.28 -13.18 -25.71
N ALA A 47 -14.67 -13.34 -24.53
CA ALA A 47 -13.57 -12.46 -24.09
C ALA A 47 -12.37 -13.22 -23.48
N ALA A 48 -12.11 -14.44 -23.97
CA ALA A 48 -11.00 -15.28 -23.46
C ALA A 48 -9.73 -15.27 -24.32
N HIS A 49 -9.64 -14.46 -25.40
CA HIS A 49 -8.50 -14.57 -26.33
C HIS A 49 -7.75 -13.27 -26.67
N LEU A 50 -7.79 -12.25 -25.80
CA LEU A 50 -6.94 -11.06 -25.96
C LEU A 50 -6.52 -10.45 -24.61
N ALA A 51 -6.06 -11.30 -23.70
CA ALA A 51 -5.49 -10.91 -22.42
C ALA A 51 -4.11 -11.53 -22.22
N SER A 52 -3.17 -11.22 -23.11
CA SER A 52 -1.75 -11.31 -22.80
C SER A 52 -1.06 -10.09 -23.43
N ARG A 53 -0.18 -9.45 -22.67
CA ARG A 53 0.50 -8.17 -22.98
C ARG A 53 -0.28 -6.89 -22.65
N LYS A 54 -0.52 -6.65 -21.36
CA LYS A 54 -0.08 -5.41 -20.70
C LYS A 54 -0.03 -5.64 -19.20
N GLY A 55 1.13 -5.32 -18.62
CA GLY A 55 1.43 -5.52 -17.21
C GLY A 55 0.46 -4.77 -16.32
N ALA A 56 0.14 -5.41 -15.20
CA ALA A 56 -0.72 -4.94 -14.15
C ALA A 56 -0.10 -3.76 -13.39
N SER A 57 -0.91 -2.74 -13.11
CA SER A 57 -0.86 -2.01 -11.86
C SER A 57 -2.26 -1.48 -11.54
N SER A 58 -2.83 -2.08 -10.51
CA SER A 58 -4.20 -1.93 -10.02
C SER A 58 -4.41 -0.64 -9.22
N GLY A 59 -5.44 0.12 -9.59
CA GLY A 59 -6.46 0.73 -8.72
C GLY A 59 -6.09 1.86 -7.76
N LEU A 60 -6.77 3.00 -7.90
CA LEU A 60 -7.83 3.45 -6.97
C LEU A 60 -8.55 4.67 -7.57
N GLY A 61 -9.89 4.61 -7.59
CA GLY A 61 -10.75 5.64 -8.18
C GLY A 61 -11.10 6.78 -7.22
N ALA A 62 -11.40 7.94 -7.79
CA ALA A 62 -12.18 9.00 -7.18
C ALA A 62 -13.11 9.57 -8.26
N GLY A 63 -14.42 9.46 -8.04
CA GLY A 63 -15.40 10.21 -8.80
C GLY A 63 -15.41 11.65 -8.31
N ALA A 64 -15.15 12.59 -9.20
CA ALA A 64 -15.43 14.01 -9.03
C ALA A 64 -15.70 14.58 -10.42
N GLU A 65 -16.70 15.45 -10.51
CA GLU A 65 -17.20 16.11 -11.70
C GLU A 65 -16.05 16.68 -12.55
N ALA A 66 -16.04 16.34 -13.84
CA ALA A 66 -15.05 16.81 -14.80
C ALA A 66 -15.32 18.28 -15.15
N GLY A 67 -14.92 19.19 -14.27
CA GLY A 67 -14.53 20.53 -14.68
C GLY A 67 -13.36 20.42 -15.67
N ALA A 68 -13.36 21.25 -16.70
CA ALA A 68 -12.27 21.36 -17.66
C ALA A 68 -10.96 21.74 -16.93
N GLY A 69 -10.16 20.75 -16.56
CA GLY A 69 -8.88 20.91 -15.87
C GLY A 69 -7.81 20.21 -16.68
N GLY A 70 -6.80 20.96 -17.13
CA GLY A 70 -5.68 20.41 -17.90
C GLY A 70 -4.97 19.27 -17.16
N ASP A 71 -4.30 18.41 -17.92
CA ASP A 71 -3.50 17.30 -17.39
C ASP A 71 -2.40 17.82 -16.45
N VAL A 72 -2.70 17.90 -15.15
CA VAL A 72 -1.74 18.32 -14.13
C VAL A 72 -0.78 17.17 -13.88
N ARG A 73 0.45 17.29 -14.38
CA ARG A 73 1.54 16.35 -14.07
C ARG A 73 1.94 16.50 -12.60
N ARG A 74 1.42 15.63 -11.73
CA ARG A 74 1.86 15.54 -10.34
C ARG A 74 3.22 14.85 -10.26
N VAL A 75 4.27 15.63 -10.07
CA VAL A 75 5.61 15.12 -9.72
C VAL A 75 5.71 15.12 -8.20
N ALA A 76 6.02 13.96 -7.61
CA ALA A 76 6.23 13.87 -6.17
C ALA A 76 7.50 14.65 -5.78
N SER A 77 7.36 15.60 -4.86
CA SER A 77 8.49 16.35 -4.32
C SER A 77 9.31 15.48 -3.35
N THR A 78 10.63 15.65 -3.36
CA THR A 78 11.51 14.99 -2.37
C THR A 78 11.38 15.72 -1.04
N PRO A 79 11.19 15.02 0.10
CA PRO A 79 11.04 15.67 1.39
C PRO A 79 12.31 16.40 1.81
N ALA A 80 12.14 17.55 2.47
CA ALA A 80 13.23 18.44 2.88
C ALA A 80 14.20 17.81 3.91
N SER A 81 13.76 16.78 4.64
CA SER A 81 14.59 16.06 5.62
C SER A 81 15.65 15.14 5.00
N MET A 82 15.63 14.96 3.68
CA MET A 82 16.61 14.12 2.99
C MET A 82 17.77 14.94 2.44
N PHE A 83 18.97 14.62 2.91
CA PHE A 83 20.22 15.00 2.28
C PHE A 83 20.71 13.85 1.40
N PHE A 84 20.45 13.95 0.09
CA PHE A 84 20.63 12.86 -0.88
C PHE A 84 19.91 11.57 -0.47
N ARG A 85 20.62 10.64 0.18
CA ARG A 85 20.11 9.35 0.67
C ARG A 85 20.02 9.26 2.18
N HIS A 86 20.60 10.23 2.89
CA HIS A 86 20.60 10.30 4.33
C HIS A 86 19.38 11.08 4.81
N ASN A 87 18.75 10.61 5.87
CA ASN A 87 17.56 11.20 6.44
C ASN A 87 17.91 11.79 7.81
N THR A 88 17.97 13.11 7.89
CA THR A 88 18.38 13.83 9.10
C THR A 88 17.23 14.00 10.10
N ALA A 89 16.00 13.63 9.73
CA ALA A 89 14.84 13.70 10.63
C ALA A 89 14.71 12.49 11.56
N LEU A 90 15.57 11.48 11.41
CA LEU A 90 15.62 10.35 12.33
C LEU A 90 16.51 10.71 13.50
N GLY A 91 15.90 10.91 14.67
CA GLY A 91 16.60 11.15 15.92
C GLY A 91 15.86 10.50 17.10
N PRO A 92 16.51 10.35 18.26
CA PRO A 92 15.84 9.87 19.47
C PRO A 92 14.72 10.83 19.91
N PRO A 93 13.55 10.33 20.34
CA PRO A 93 13.16 8.92 20.43
C PRO A 93 12.80 8.32 19.07
N TYR A 94 13.41 7.17 18.75
CA TYR A 94 13.17 6.48 17.48
C TYR A 94 11.78 5.83 17.46
N GLN A 95 11.00 6.13 16.43
CA GLN A 95 9.69 5.51 16.22
C GLN A 95 9.82 4.29 15.31
N ILE A 96 9.44 3.12 15.81
CA ILE A 96 9.56 1.85 15.08
C ILE A 96 8.17 1.31 14.76
N ILE A 97 7.86 1.19 13.47
CA ILE A 97 6.65 0.52 12.99
C ILE A 97 6.89 -0.99 13.02
N VAL A 98 6.00 -1.72 13.69
CA VAL A 98 6.10 -3.17 13.83
C VAL A 98 5.06 -3.90 12.98
N ASP A 99 5.51 -4.95 12.32
CA ASP A 99 4.73 -5.87 11.47
C ASP A 99 4.30 -7.15 12.24
N THR A 100 3.24 -7.84 11.78
CA THR A 100 2.69 -9.06 12.43
C THR A 100 3.75 -10.14 12.56
N ASN A 101 4.46 -10.40 11.46
CA ASN A 101 5.51 -11.39 11.40
C ASN A 101 6.64 -11.08 12.37
N PHE A 102 7.02 -9.81 12.51
CA PHE A 102 8.09 -9.41 13.42
C PHE A 102 7.75 -9.74 14.88
N ILE A 103 6.52 -9.47 15.31
CA ILE A 103 6.04 -9.84 16.66
C ILE A 103 6.12 -11.37 16.85
N ASN A 104 5.67 -12.13 15.86
CA ASN A 104 5.69 -13.58 15.90
C ASN A 104 7.11 -14.17 15.96
N PHE A 105 8.05 -13.58 15.23
CA PHE A 105 9.46 -13.98 15.31
C PHE A 105 10.11 -13.54 16.63
N SER A 106 9.73 -12.39 17.19
CA SER A 106 10.26 -11.92 18.48
C SER A 106 9.85 -12.84 19.62
N ILE A 107 8.57 -13.23 19.67
CA ILE A 107 8.05 -14.19 20.65
C ILE A 107 8.74 -15.55 20.53
N ARG A 108 8.90 -16.07 19.30
CA ARG A 108 9.60 -17.36 19.09
C ARG A 108 11.05 -17.34 19.56
N ASN A 109 11.73 -16.22 19.38
CA ASN A 109 13.11 -16.03 19.83
C ASN A 109 13.23 -15.58 21.29
N LYS A 110 12.11 -15.42 22.01
CA LYS A 110 12.04 -14.95 23.41
C LYS A 110 12.69 -13.57 23.60
N LEU A 111 12.50 -12.68 22.63
CA LEU A 111 13.01 -11.31 22.68
C LEU A 111 11.89 -10.36 23.10
N ASP A 112 12.16 -9.54 24.11
CA ASP A 112 11.31 -8.38 24.41
C ASP A 112 11.56 -7.29 23.37
N ILE A 113 10.50 -6.84 22.70
CA ILE A 113 10.57 -5.95 21.54
C ILE A 113 11.15 -4.59 21.94
N VAL A 114 10.73 -4.04 23.09
CA VAL A 114 11.18 -2.71 23.53
C VAL A 114 12.65 -2.77 23.93
N GLN A 115 12.99 -3.69 24.82
CA GLN A 115 14.36 -3.84 25.33
C GLN A 115 15.35 -4.20 24.22
N ALA A 116 15.03 -5.20 23.38
CA ALA A 116 15.92 -5.60 22.29
C ALA A 116 16.09 -4.50 21.22
N ALA A 117 15.09 -3.64 21.01
CA ALA A 117 15.21 -2.49 20.13
C ALA A 117 16.09 -1.39 20.74
N MET A 118 15.96 -1.12 22.04
CA MET A 118 16.83 -0.20 22.77
C MET A 118 18.28 -0.69 22.77
N ASP A 119 18.52 -1.99 23.00
CA ASP A 119 19.87 -2.59 22.96
C ASP A 119 20.49 -2.54 21.55
N CYS A 120 19.67 -2.53 20.50
CA CYS A 120 20.13 -2.45 19.11
C CYS A 120 20.45 -1.02 18.66
N LEU A 121 19.69 -0.03 19.14
CA LEU A 121 19.81 1.37 18.73
C LEU A 121 20.59 2.23 19.74
N CYS A 122 20.83 1.71 20.95
CA CYS A 122 21.45 2.41 22.07
C CYS A 122 20.79 3.76 22.39
N ALA A 123 19.48 3.87 22.18
CA ALA A 123 18.71 5.10 22.30
C ALA A 123 17.27 4.83 22.76
N GLN A 124 16.54 5.88 23.14
CA GLN A 124 15.13 5.77 23.47
C GLN A 124 14.30 5.39 22.24
N VAL A 125 13.39 4.44 22.41
CA VAL A 125 12.56 3.88 21.34
C VAL A 125 11.09 3.91 21.73
N THR A 126 10.25 4.32 20.78
CA THR A 126 8.80 4.18 20.83
C THR A 126 8.37 3.16 19.80
N ILE A 127 7.64 2.14 20.24
CA ILE A 127 7.11 1.10 19.35
C ILE A 127 5.71 1.52 18.90
N CYS A 128 5.49 1.53 17.60
CA CYS A 128 4.24 1.91 16.97
C CYS A 128 3.64 0.70 16.23
N VAL A 129 2.38 0.37 16.52
CA VAL A 129 1.65 -0.73 15.87
C VAL A 129 0.50 -0.14 15.04
N PRO A 130 0.50 -0.33 13.70
CA PRO A 130 -0.62 0.06 12.86
C PRO A 130 -1.89 -0.74 13.17
N GLU A 131 -3.06 -0.09 13.11
CA GLU A 131 -4.36 -0.76 13.24
C GLU A 131 -4.55 -1.97 12.30
N PRO A 132 -4.14 -1.93 11.00
CA PRO A 132 -4.24 -3.10 10.12
C PRO A 132 -3.46 -4.32 10.62
N VAL A 133 -2.32 -4.12 11.29
CA VAL A 133 -1.49 -5.19 11.87
C VAL A 133 -2.23 -5.86 13.03
N ILE A 134 -2.90 -5.08 13.87
CA ILE A 134 -3.73 -5.61 14.96
C ILE A 134 -4.90 -6.41 14.39
N ALA A 135 -5.58 -5.88 13.35
CA ALA A 135 -6.68 -6.56 12.69
C ALA A 135 -6.26 -7.89 12.03
N GLU A 136 -5.03 -7.96 11.50
CA GLU A 136 -4.48 -9.22 10.98
C GLU A 136 -4.21 -10.23 12.11
N LEU A 137 -3.64 -9.80 13.23
CA LEU A 137 -3.43 -10.67 14.40
C LEU A 137 -4.74 -11.22 14.98
N GLU A 138 -5.81 -10.43 14.97
CA GLU A 138 -7.14 -10.88 15.40
C GLU A 138 -7.73 -11.95 14.47
N LYS A 139 -7.49 -11.84 13.16
CA LYS A 139 -7.95 -12.84 12.17
C LYS A 139 -7.21 -14.16 12.26
N LEU A 140 -5.92 -14.12 12.60
CA LEU A 140 -5.09 -15.34 12.71
C LEU A 140 -5.48 -16.20 13.93
N GLY A 141 -6.31 -15.68 14.84
CA GLY A 141 -7.02 -16.44 15.87
C GLY A 141 -6.16 -16.89 17.05
N GLN A 142 -6.54 -18.01 17.68
CA GLN A 142 -5.99 -18.43 18.98
C GLN A 142 -4.48 -18.71 18.97
N LYS A 143 -3.93 -19.16 17.83
CA LYS A 143 -2.48 -19.44 17.69
C LYS A 143 -1.62 -18.21 17.97
N TYR A 144 -2.15 -17.02 17.71
CA TYR A 144 -1.45 -15.73 17.84
C TYR A 144 -1.97 -14.90 19.01
N ARG A 145 -2.65 -15.53 19.98
CA ARG A 145 -3.17 -14.84 21.18
C ARG A 145 -2.08 -14.14 21.98
N LEU A 146 -0.87 -14.72 22.06
CA LEU A 146 0.26 -14.10 22.73
C LEU A 146 0.74 -12.85 21.99
N ALA A 147 0.86 -12.94 20.66
CA ALA A 147 1.21 -11.79 19.80
C ALA A 147 0.19 -10.66 19.91
N LEU A 148 -1.11 -10.99 19.95
CA LEU A 148 -2.18 -10.01 20.14
C LEU A 148 -2.09 -9.31 21.51
N ARG A 149 -1.75 -10.05 22.58
CA ARG A 149 -1.56 -9.48 23.92
C ARG A 149 -0.36 -8.55 23.95
N THR A 150 0.76 -8.93 23.32
CA THR A 150 1.95 -8.09 23.20
C THR A 150 1.65 -6.84 22.37
N ALA A 151 0.95 -6.97 21.24
CA ALA A 151 0.59 -5.82 20.40
C ALA A 151 -0.37 -4.82 21.06
N LYS A 152 -1.14 -5.25 22.08
CA LYS A 152 -2.07 -4.42 22.85
C LYS A 152 -1.48 -3.86 24.14
N ASP A 153 -0.18 -4.06 24.39
CA ASP A 153 0.52 -3.50 25.55
C ASP A 153 0.44 -1.95 25.53
N PRO A 154 0.13 -1.28 26.66
CA PRO A 154 0.13 0.18 26.76
C PRO A 154 1.47 0.86 26.41
N ARG A 155 2.58 0.12 26.42
CA ARG A 155 3.89 0.62 25.97
C ARG A 155 3.93 0.91 24.46
N PHE A 156 2.99 0.36 23.69
CA PHE A 156 2.94 0.52 22.24
C PHE A 156 1.95 1.60 21.83
N GLU A 157 2.40 2.50 20.97
CA GLU A 157 1.55 3.51 20.36
C GLU A 157 0.75 2.89 19.21
N ARG A 158 -0.55 3.17 19.14
CA ARG A 158 -1.40 2.69 18.05
C ARG A 158 -1.50 3.74 16.95
N LEU A 159 -1.19 3.35 15.72
CA LEU A 159 -1.27 4.24 14.57
C LEU A 159 -2.57 4.00 13.79
N PRO A 160 -3.33 5.07 13.46
CA PRO A 160 -4.59 4.96 12.74
C PRO A 160 -4.35 4.57 11.28
N ALA A 161 -5.19 3.70 10.69
CA ALA A 161 -5.01 3.28 9.30
C ALA A 161 -5.04 4.46 8.30
N VAL A 162 -4.09 4.49 7.34
CA VAL A 162 -4.04 5.48 6.25
C VAL A 162 -4.95 5.06 5.10
N THR A 163 -4.93 3.77 4.76
CA THR A 163 -5.68 3.24 3.62
C THR A 163 -6.93 2.49 4.09
N LYS A 164 -8.06 2.70 3.39
CA LYS A 164 -9.26 1.89 3.56
C LYS A 164 -9.05 0.52 2.92
N GLY A 165 -8.42 -0.38 3.64
CA GLY A 165 -8.09 -1.73 3.19
C GLY A 165 -7.44 -2.55 4.30
N ASN A 166 -7.57 -3.87 4.22
CA ASN A 166 -7.10 -4.79 5.25
C ASN A 166 -5.66 -5.30 5.04
N TYR A 167 -4.88 -4.65 4.16
CA TYR A 167 -3.51 -5.06 3.87
C TYR A 167 -2.54 -4.20 4.67
N ALA A 168 -1.97 -4.79 5.72
CA ALA A 168 -1.04 -4.09 6.61
C ALA A 168 0.21 -3.60 5.87
N ASP A 169 0.76 -4.42 4.99
CA ASP A 169 1.93 -4.09 4.19
C ASP A 169 1.79 -2.78 3.39
N ASP A 170 0.66 -2.60 2.71
CA ASP A 170 0.42 -1.43 1.86
C ASP A 170 0.23 -0.17 2.70
N ASP A 171 -0.39 -0.29 3.89
CA ASP A 171 -0.51 0.81 4.85
C ASP A 171 0.87 1.24 5.39
N ILE A 172 1.74 0.27 5.71
CA ILE A 172 3.11 0.54 6.15
C ILE A 172 3.90 1.22 5.03
N VAL A 173 3.80 0.72 3.80
CA VAL A 173 4.50 1.30 2.63
C VAL A 173 4.05 2.73 2.39
N GLU A 174 2.74 2.98 2.38
CA GLU A 174 2.19 4.31 2.12
C GLU A 174 2.58 5.30 3.22
N ARG A 175 2.42 4.88 4.50
CA ARG A 175 2.78 5.71 5.65
C ARG A 175 4.25 6.12 5.61
N VAL A 176 5.14 5.18 5.36
CA VAL A 176 6.59 5.42 5.31
C VAL A 176 6.98 6.25 4.09
N THR A 177 6.23 6.12 2.99
CA THR A 177 6.44 6.93 1.77
C THR A 177 6.07 8.39 2.01
N GLN A 178 4.99 8.65 2.74
CA GLN A 178 4.54 9.98 3.14
C GLN A 178 5.45 10.57 4.24
N HIS A 179 5.69 9.78 5.29
CA HIS A 179 6.44 10.18 6.48
C HIS A 179 7.66 9.28 6.65
N ARG A 180 8.83 9.77 6.24
CA ARG A 180 10.10 9.04 6.37
C ARG A 180 10.69 9.07 7.79
N CYS A 181 9.90 9.37 8.82
CA CYS A 181 10.37 9.48 10.21
C CYS A 181 10.29 8.16 11.00
N TYR A 182 10.12 7.02 10.31
CA TYR A 182 9.94 5.72 10.95
C TYR A 182 11.05 4.74 10.58
N ILE A 183 11.39 3.88 11.53
CA ILE A 183 12.14 2.64 11.30
C ILE A 183 11.12 1.53 11.10
N VAL A 184 11.30 0.67 10.10
CA VAL A 184 10.37 -0.44 9.84
C VAL A 184 10.96 -1.75 10.37
N ALA A 185 10.31 -2.37 11.34
CA ALA A 185 10.67 -3.67 11.87
C ALA A 185 9.88 -4.78 11.17
N THR A 186 10.51 -5.47 10.22
CA THR A 186 9.87 -6.57 9.47
C THR A 186 10.81 -7.73 9.18
N CYS A 187 10.25 -8.94 9.23
CA CYS A 187 10.91 -10.18 8.84
C CYS A 187 10.57 -10.65 7.42
N ASP A 188 9.64 -10.00 6.74
CA ASP A 188 9.23 -10.42 5.41
C ASP A 188 10.21 -9.96 4.31
N ARG A 189 10.54 -10.88 3.40
CA ARG A 189 11.45 -10.63 2.28
C ARG A 189 10.81 -9.70 1.25
N GLU A 190 9.51 -9.80 1.02
CA GLU A 190 8.82 -8.99 0.01
C GLU A 190 8.63 -7.54 0.49
N LEU A 191 8.15 -7.34 1.72
CA LEU A 191 8.06 -6.02 2.34
C LEU A 191 9.44 -5.35 2.44
N ARG A 192 10.49 -6.07 2.84
CA ARG A 192 11.86 -5.51 2.81
C ARG A 192 12.29 -5.09 1.41
N ARG A 193 11.99 -5.87 0.38
CA ARG A 193 12.31 -5.50 -1.01
C ARG A 193 11.57 -4.22 -1.42
N ARG A 194 10.33 -4.02 -0.98
CA ARG A 194 9.58 -2.77 -1.20
C ARG A 194 10.21 -1.60 -0.44
N MET A 195 10.51 -1.78 0.85
CA MET A 195 11.14 -0.75 1.68
C MET A 195 12.51 -0.31 1.15
N ARG A 196 13.32 -1.24 0.61
CA ARG A 196 14.62 -0.90 0.02
C ARG A 196 14.55 0.02 -1.20
N LYS A 197 13.40 0.12 -1.87
CA LYS A 197 13.18 1.07 -2.98
C LYS A 197 12.99 2.49 -2.45
N ILE A 198 12.47 2.63 -1.23
CA ILE A 198 12.30 3.91 -0.57
C ILE A 198 13.64 4.30 0.07
N VAL A 199 14.13 5.48 -0.28
CA VAL A 199 15.38 6.02 0.25
C VAL A 199 15.10 6.67 1.62
N GLY A 200 16.05 6.55 2.55
CA GLY A 200 15.99 7.19 3.87
C GLY A 200 15.22 6.43 4.94
N VAL A 201 14.82 5.17 4.68
CA VAL A 201 14.06 4.32 5.61
C VAL A 201 14.96 3.19 6.14
N PRO A 202 15.25 3.15 7.44
CA PRO A 202 15.96 2.05 8.07
C PRO A 202 15.06 0.83 8.25
N ILE A 203 15.64 -0.35 8.13
CA ILE A 203 14.92 -1.62 8.24
C ILE A 203 15.51 -2.42 9.39
N MET A 204 14.70 -2.71 10.41
CA MET A 204 15.06 -3.56 11.53
C MET A 204 14.58 -5.00 11.29
N TYR A 205 15.42 -5.96 11.66
CA TYR A 205 15.10 -7.37 11.54
C TYR A 205 15.77 -8.25 12.59
N ILE A 206 15.25 -9.47 12.74
CA ILE A 206 15.81 -10.46 13.66
C ILE A 206 16.82 -11.34 12.92
N LYS A 207 18.02 -11.47 13.47
CA LYS A 207 19.07 -12.40 13.02
C LYS A 207 19.82 -12.93 14.24
N SER A 208 20.05 -14.24 14.30
CA SER A 208 20.83 -14.88 15.39
C SER A 208 20.40 -14.47 16.80
N HIS A 209 19.09 -14.52 17.08
CA HIS A 209 18.51 -14.11 18.37
C HIS A 209 18.80 -12.65 18.79
N ARG A 210 19.15 -11.76 17.85
CA ARG A 210 19.30 -10.33 18.12
C ARG A 210 18.59 -9.51 17.05
N PHE A 211 18.26 -8.26 17.38
CA PHE A 211 17.84 -7.30 16.38
C PHE A 211 19.07 -6.76 15.65
N SER A 212 18.92 -6.55 14.35
CA SER A 212 19.92 -6.00 13.46
C SER A 212 19.23 -4.95 12.59
N ILE A 213 19.94 -3.89 12.27
CA ILE A 213 19.41 -2.79 11.47
C ILE A 213 20.19 -2.64 10.17
N GLU A 214 19.44 -2.46 9.07
CA GLU A 214 19.96 -2.10 7.75
C GLU A 214 19.73 -0.60 7.54
N ARG A 215 20.66 0.08 6.86
CA ARG A 215 20.52 1.47 6.38
C ARG A 215 20.36 2.55 7.45
N LEU A 216 20.81 2.30 8.69
CA LEU A 216 21.03 3.35 9.68
C LEU A 216 22.53 3.71 9.71
N PRO A 217 22.94 4.89 9.23
CA PRO A 217 24.35 5.25 9.16
C PRO A 217 25.00 5.35 10.54
N GLU A 218 24.27 5.78 11.57
CA GLU A 218 24.79 5.92 12.93
C GLU A 218 24.98 4.58 13.66
N ALA A 219 24.06 3.62 13.51
CA ALA A 219 24.16 2.34 14.21
C ALA A 219 25.20 1.38 13.60
N THR A 220 25.65 1.64 12.38
CA THR A 220 26.66 0.77 11.73
C THR A 220 28.07 1.00 12.31
N LEU A 221 28.31 2.14 12.97
CA LEU A 221 29.61 2.46 13.59
C LEU A 221 29.94 1.60 14.82
N GLY A 222 28.93 0.99 15.48
CA GLY A 222 29.13 0.12 16.65
C GLY A 222 29.30 -1.37 16.33
N ASN A 223 29.20 -1.77 15.07
CA ASN A 223 29.19 -3.18 14.64
C ASN A 223 30.33 -3.49 13.65
N ALA A 224 31.51 -2.90 13.89
CA ALA A 224 32.73 -3.39 13.26
C ALA A 224 32.95 -4.85 13.70
N PRO A 225 33.22 -5.79 12.77
CA PRO A 225 33.61 -7.13 13.16
C PRO A 225 34.88 -7.00 14.00
N ALA A 226 34.85 -7.52 15.23
CA ALA A 226 36.06 -7.75 16.00
C ALA A 226 36.99 -8.60 15.12
N MET A 227 38.13 -8.02 14.71
CA MET A 227 39.26 -8.79 14.18
C MET A 227 39.94 -9.53 15.33
#